data_AF-A0A2A4PDZ4-F1
#
_entry.id   AF-A0A2A4PDZ4-F1
#
_cell.length_a   1.000
_cell.length_b   1.000
_cell.length_c   1.000
_cell.angle_alpha   90.00
_cell.angle_beta   90.00
_cell.angle_gamma   90.00
#
_symmetry.space_group_name_H-M   'P 1'
#
loop_
_entity.id
_entity.type
_entity.pdbx_description
1 polymer ?
#
loop_
_entity_poly.entity_id
_entity_poly.type
_entity_poly.pdbx_seq_one_letter_code
_entity_poly.pdbx_strand_id
1 'polypeptide(L)'
;MQNSQHGNLKNNPKYPKRYKTEEFTLFEGDVRLYRVNASGDVWQFSTWISQEKKYFRKSLRTKDRELAQERARELFYEIQGKIRIGDKLFDITIREVADRFLEEQQKRVRVGDTGGGKIGITEGRFSTIRTQLNRHLVPFLGEKTKLQDIDGNQFRNSYTQWRKKRSPNVTDVTIINERATIGSVFRFAFDKQWIRQNQLPRWEEMKKNARSRDALELDEWREVYTYLRTWTKNDTEDHIIFQKDMVREFILILANTGLRFGELRHLRWGNVRLFTEKDENGRDEVKSHIYI
;
A
#
# COMPACT_ATOMS: atom_id res chain seq x y z
N MET A 1 -34.24 -39.52 -11.62
CA MET A 1 -34.50 -38.20 -11.01
C MET A 1 -34.34 -38.33 -9.50
N GLN A 2 -33.12 -38.11 -9.01
CA GLN A 2 -32.79 -38.16 -7.56
C GLN A 2 -32.89 -36.74 -7.02
N ASN A 3 -33.92 -36.44 -6.24
CA ASN A 3 -33.99 -35.23 -5.43
C ASN A 3 -33.60 -35.58 -3.99
N SER A 4 -32.32 -35.38 -3.70
CA SER A 4 -31.73 -35.55 -2.38
C SER A 4 -32.07 -34.38 -1.48
N GLN A 5 -32.84 -34.69 -0.45
CA GLN A 5 -33.00 -34.06 0.86
C GLN A 5 -32.16 -32.79 1.13
N HIS A 6 -32.83 -31.64 1.25
CA HIS A 6 -32.36 -30.52 2.06
C HIS A 6 -32.94 -30.66 3.47
N GLY A 7 -32.19 -31.36 4.32
CA GLY A 7 -32.48 -31.50 5.75
C GLY A 7 -32.51 -30.14 6.45
N ASN A 8 -33.66 -29.87 7.07
CA ASN A 8 -33.99 -28.65 7.78
C ASN A 8 -33.17 -28.57 9.10
N LEU A 9 -32.07 -27.83 9.10
CA LEU A 9 -31.32 -27.48 10.31
C LEU A 9 -32.08 -26.41 11.12
N LYS A 10 -33.24 -26.78 11.71
CA LYS A 10 -34.00 -25.91 12.60
C LYS A 10 -34.56 -26.71 13.77
N ASN A 11 -33.72 -26.96 14.77
CA ASN A 11 -34.03 -26.92 16.21
C ASN A 11 -32.88 -27.60 16.97
N ASN A 12 -31.82 -26.85 17.27
CA ASN A 12 -30.80 -27.28 18.22
C ASN A 12 -31.21 -26.74 19.63
N PRO A 13 -31.49 -27.60 20.62
CA PRO A 13 -31.98 -27.20 21.95
C PRO A 13 -30.96 -26.38 22.78
N LYS A 14 -29.71 -26.26 22.31
CA LYS A 14 -28.66 -25.50 23.01
C LYS A 14 -28.78 -23.97 22.86
N TYR A 15 -29.61 -23.47 21.93
CA TYR A 15 -29.78 -22.03 21.71
C TYR A 15 -31.26 -21.68 21.48
N PRO A 16 -31.96 -21.04 22.44
CA PRO A 16 -33.34 -20.62 22.24
C PRO A 16 -33.45 -19.66 21.04
N LYS A 17 -34.54 -19.77 20.27
CA LYS A 17 -34.83 -18.84 19.16
C LYS A 17 -34.85 -17.41 19.70
N ARG A 18 -34.03 -16.53 19.11
CA ARG A 18 -34.01 -15.11 19.44
C ARG A 18 -35.17 -14.41 18.73
N TYR A 19 -36.07 -13.81 19.50
CA TYR A 19 -37.15 -12.97 18.96
C TYR A 19 -37.30 -11.71 19.81
N LYS A 20 -37.87 -10.66 19.21
CA LYS A 20 -38.14 -9.41 19.92
C LYS A 20 -39.41 -9.55 20.74
N THR A 21 -39.36 -9.16 22.01
CA THR A 21 -40.52 -9.22 22.91
C THR A 21 -41.31 -7.92 22.91
N GLU A 22 -40.60 -6.79 22.85
CA GLU A 22 -41.18 -5.44 22.75
C GLU A 22 -40.35 -4.59 21.80
N GLU A 23 -41.00 -3.66 21.10
CA GLU A 23 -40.37 -2.68 20.23
C GLU A 23 -41.16 -1.37 20.22
N PHE A 24 -40.47 -0.24 20.26
CA PHE A 24 -41.05 1.08 20.02
C PHE A 24 -40.03 2.02 19.37
N THR A 25 -40.51 3.09 18.76
CA THR A 25 -39.70 4.08 18.05
C THR A 25 -39.64 5.42 18.77
N LEU A 26 -38.55 6.15 18.56
CA LEU A 26 -38.35 7.54 18.96
C LEU A 26 -37.92 8.35 17.73
N PHE A 27 -38.06 9.68 17.78
CA PHE A 27 -37.66 10.61 16.71
C PHE A 27 -38.21 10.19 15.33
N GLU A 28 -39.53 10.04 15.24
CA GLU A 28 -40.25 9.69 13.99
C GLU A 28 -39.76 8.40 13.29
N GLY A 29 -39.09 7.51 14.02
CA GLY A 29 -38.60 6.22 13.50
C GLY A 29 -37.09 6.12 13.32
N ASP A 30 -36.34 7.20 13.52
CA ASP A 30 -34.88 7.20 13.41
C ASP A 30 -34.21 6.33 14.47
N VAL A 31 -34.86 6.20 15.63
CA VAL A 31 -34.40 5.36 16.73
C VAL A 31 -35.41 4.25 17.00
N ARG A 32 -34.93 3.02 17.01
CA ARG A 32 -35.69 1.84 17.44
C ARG A 32 -35.15 1.33 18.78
N LEU A 33 -36.04 1.19 19.74
CA LEU A 33 -35.79 0.53 21.01
C LEU A 33 -36.50 -0.80 21.04
N TYR A 34 -35.79 -1.87 21.36
CA TYR A 34 -36.37 -3.22 21.40
C TYR A 34 -35.76 -4.08 22.49
N ARG A 35 -36.53 -5.07 22.96
CA ARG A 35 -36.05 -6.14 23.86
C ARG A 35 -35.91 -7.44 23.09
N VAL A 36 -34.97 -8.27 23.51
CA VAL A 36 -34.77 -9.62 22.96
C VAL A 36 -34.83 -10.61 24.12
N ASN A 37 -35.56 -11.71 23.97
CA ASN A 37 -35.69 -12.75 24.99
C ASN A 37 -34.34 -13.27 25.52
N ALA A 38 -33.33 -13.37 24.65
CA ALA A 38 -31.98 -13.81 25.00
C ALA A 38 -31.14 -12.75 25.76
N SER A 39 -31.64 -11.53 25.94
CA SER A 39 -30.93 -10.41 26.57
C SER A 39 -31.50 -10.01 27.93
N GLY A 40 -32.33 -10.87 28.55
CA GLY A 40 -32.84 -10.68 29.92
C GLY A 40 -33.65 -9.40 30.11
N ASP A 41 -34.51 -9.07 29.14
CA ASP A 41 -35.39 -7.88 29.11
C ASP A 41 -34.67 -6.52 29.12
N VAL A 42 -33.36 -6.52 28.84
CA VAL A 42 -32.58 -5.29 28.70
C VAL A 42 -32.90 -4.62 27.38
N TRP A 43 -33.24 -3.32 27.43
CA TRP A 43 -33.49 -2.50 26.25
C TRP A 43 -32.25 -2.37 25.36
N GLN A 44 -32.44 -2.61 24.07
CA GLN A 44 -31.46 -2.43 23.01
C GLN A 44 -31.82 -1.22 22.16
N PHE A 45 -30.82 -0.45 21.78
CA PHE A 45 -30.92 0.69 20.88
C PHE A 45 -30.46 0.29 19.48
N SER A 46 -31.17 0.77 18.45
CA SER A 46 -30.75 0.69 17.06
C SER A 46 -31.13 1.95 16.29
N THR A 47 -30.19 2.50 15.53
CA THR A 47 -30.44 3.61 14.59
C THR A 47 -29.74 3.33 13.27
N TRP A 48 -30.28 3.86 12.17
CA TRP A 48 -29.71 3.70 10.83
C TRP A 48 -28.78 4.86 10.51
N ILE A 49 -27.52 4.57 10.19
CA ILE A 49 -26.55 5.58 9.78
C ILE A 49 -26.49 5.60 8.26
N SER A 50 -27.15 6.56 7.64
CA SER A 50 -27.30 6.65 6.17
C SER A 50 -25.95 6.80 5.46
N GLN A 51 -25.03 7.61 6.01
CA GLN A 51 -23.70 7.84 5.46
C GLN A 51 -22.85 6.56 5.36
N GLU A 52 -23.02 5.64 6.30
CA GLU A 52 -22.24 4.39 6.37
C GLU A 52 -23.07 3.14 5.98
N LYS A 53 -24.34 3.34 5.59
CA LYS A 53 -25.31 2.31 5.20
C LYS A 53 -25.37 1.13 6.17
N LYS A 54 -25.34 1.40 7.48
CA LYS A 54 -25.26 0.37 8.52
C LYS A 54 -26.02 0.78 9.78
N TYR A 55 -26.58 -0.22 10.48
CA TYR A 55 -27.25 -0.02 11.76
C TYR A 55 -26.23 0.07 12.90
N PHE A 56 -26.30 1.15 13.68
CA PHE A 56 -25.59 1.24 14.96
C PHE A 56 -26.47 0.62 16.04
N ARG A 57 -25.92 -0.33 16.80
CA ARG A 57 -26.65 -1.05 17.86
C ARG A 57 -25.89 -1.02 19.17
N LYS A 58 -26.57 -0.74 20.28
CA LYS A 58 -25.97 -0.69 21.62
C LYS A 58 -26.99 -1.12 22.67
N SER A 59 -26.56 -1.88 23.66
CA SER A 59 -27.40 -2.19 24.83
C SER A 59 -27.49 -0.96 25.73
N LEU A 60 -28.71 -0.59 26.13
CA LEU A 60 -28.96 0.52 27.05
C LEU A 60 -28.78 0.10 28.52
N ARG A 61 -28.55 -1.20 28.78
CA ARG A 61 -28.26 -1.76 30.10
C ARG A 61 -29.28 -1.36 31.19
N THR A 62 -30.53 -1.23 30.81
CA THR A 62 -31.65 -1.00 31.74
C THR A 62 -32.87 -1.81 31.31
N LYS A 63 -33.66 -2.21 32.30
CA LYS A 63 -35.00 -2.79 32.09
C LYS A 63 -36.07 -1.71 32.16
N ASP A 64 -35.83 -0.61 32.85
CA ASP A 64 -36.79 0.49 32.97
C ASP A 64 -37.01 1.18 31.62
N ARG A 65 -38.28 1.42 31.25
CA ARG A 65 -38.67 1.99 29.96
C ARG A 65 -38.38 3.49 29.87
N GLU A 66 -38.65 4.26 30.93
CA GLU A 66 -38.43 5.71 30.92
C GLU A 66 -36.93 6.02 30.89
N LEU A 67 -36.16 5.33 31.73
CA LEU A 67 -34.70 5.46 31.74
C LEU A 67 -34.06 5.00 30.41
N ALA A 68 -34.65 4.00 29.74
CA ALA A 68 -34.20 3.59 28.41
C ALA A 68 -34.44 4.70 27.37
N GLN A 69 -35.59 5.39 27.43
CA GLN A 69 -35.88 6.49 26.52
C GLN A 69 -34.91 7.65 26.71
N GLU A 70 -34.65 8.05 27.95
CA GLU A 70 -33.68 9.12 28.27
C GLU A 70 -32.28 8.79 27.73
N ARG A 71 -31.74 7.62 28.07
CA ARG A 71 -30.43 7.14 27.56
C ARG A 71 -30.38 7.05 26.04
N ALA A 72 -31.49 6.68 25.41
CA ALA A 72 -31.58 6.60 23.96
C ALA A 72 -31.55 7.98 23.29
N ARG A 73 -32.21 8.99 23.89
CA ARG A 73 -32.17 10.37 23.41
C ARG A 73 -30.76 10.94 23.50
N GLU A 74 -30.11 10.80 24.66
CA GLU A 74 -28.72 11.23 24.85
C GLU A 74 -27.77 10.57 23.84
N LEU A 75 -27.84 9.25 23.71
CA LEU A 75 -27.02 8.49 22.77
C LEU A 75 -27.28 8.92 21.32
N PHE A 76 -28.54 9.16 20.95
CA PHE A 76 -28.87 9.63 19.61
C PHE A 76 -28.28 11.02 19.34
N TYR A 77 -28.37 11.95 20.30
CA TYR A 77 -27.76 13.28 20.15
C TYR A 77 -26.23 13.21 20.06
N GLU A 78 -25.58 12.34 20.84
CA GLU A 78 -24.13 12.12 20.73
C GLU A 78 -23.74 11.62 19.34
N ILE A 79 -24.51 10.65 18.81
CA ILE A 79 -24.32 10.09 17.47
C ILE A 79 -24.51 11.17 16.40
N GLN A 80 -25.59 11.95 16.49
CA GLN A 80 -25.86 13.04 15.56
C GLN A 80 -24.78 14.12 15.62
N GLY A 81 -24.25 14.44 16.80
CA GLY A 81 -23.10 15.33 16.96
C GLY A 81 -21.87 14.83 16.21
N LYS A 82 -21.52 13.55 16.36
CA LYS A 82 -20.41 12.91 15.63
C LYS A 82 -20.62 12.94 14.11
N ILE A 83 -21.82 12.62 13.64
CA ILE A 83 -22.18 12.66 12.21
C ILE A 83 -22.05 14.08 11.65
N ARG A 84 -22.51 15.10 12.38
CA ARG A 84 -22.41 16.51 11.97
C ARG A 84 -20.96 17.00 11.88
N ILE A 85 -20.10 16.54 12.80
CA ILE A 85 -18.66 16.82 12.78
C ILE A 85 -17.96 16.06 11.63
N GLY A 86 -18.61 15.04 11.07
CA GLY A 86 -18.07 14.18 10.02
C GLY A 86 -17.27 12.99 10.54
N ASP A 87 -17.39 12.65 11.83
CA ASP A 87 -16.77 11.45 12.39
C ASP A 87 -17.51 10.20 11.92
N LYS A 88 -16.75 9.18 11.52
CA LYS A 88 -17.29 7.85 11.28
C LYS A 88 -17.66 7.16 12.59
N LEU A 89 -18.82 6.52 12.62
CA LEU A 89 -19.28 5.66 13.70
C LEU A 89 -18.76 4.22 13.60
N PHE A 90 -18.54 3.70 12.39
CA PHE A 90 -17.99 2.37 12.22
C PHE A 90 -16.51 2.43 11.94
N ASP A 91 -15.75 1.89 12.90
CA ASP A 91 -14.32 1.71 12.76
C ASP A 91 -14.00 0.80 11.58
N ILE A 92 -13.14 1.30 10.70
CA ILE A 92 -12.41 0.49 9.75
C ILE A 92 -11.07 0.09 10.38
N THR A 93 -10.60 -1.09 10.04
CA THR A 93 -9.30 -1.60 10.50
C THR A 93 -8.17 -1.10 9.60
N ILE A 94 -6.94 -1.09 10.12
CA ILE A 94 -5.77 -0.75 9.32
C ILE A 94 -5.57 -1.71 8.14
N ARG A 95 -5.96 -2.99 8.28
CA ARG A 95 -5.95 -3.97 7.20
C ARG A 95 -6.83 -3.52 6.04
N GLU A 96 -8.09 -3.17 6.33
CA GLU A 96 -9.03 -2.71 5.32
C GLU A 96 -8.59 -1.41 4.65
N VAL A 97 -7.95 -0.51 5.41
CA VAL A 97 -7.37 0.73 4.83
C VAL A 97 -6.23 0.40 3.88
N ALA A 98 -5.33 -0.51 4.25
CA ALA A 98 -4.23 -0.94 3.40
C ALA A 98 -4.75 -1.59 2.11
N ASP A 99 -5.78 -2.45 2.20
CA ASP A 99 -6.38 -3.10 1.05
C ASP A 99 -7.01 -2.10 0.08
N ARG A 100 -7.84 -1.18 0.59
CA ARG A 100 -8.44 -0.11 -0.24
C ARG A 100 -7.38 0.80 -0.86
N PHE A 101 -6.30 1.09 -0.15
CA PHE A 101 -5.20 1.87 -0.70
C PHE A 101 -4.51 1.11 -1.85
N LEU A 102 -4.28 -0.20 -1.70
CA LEU A 102 -3.68 -1.03 -2.74
C LEU A 102 -4.57 -1.12 -3.97
N GLU A 103 -5.89 -1.26 -3.81
CA GLU A 103 -6.85 -1.23 -4.92
C GLU A 103 -6.74 0.08 -5.72
N GLU A 104 -6.68 1.22 -5.03
CA GLU A 104 -6.50 2.53 -5.67
C GLU A 104 -5.13 2.67 -6.35
N GLN A 105 -4.04 2.14 -5.74
CA GLN A 105 -2.73 2.14 -6.38
C GLN A 105 -2.68 1.23 -7.60
N GLN A 106 -3.39 0.10 -7.58
CA GLN A 106 -3.44 -0.84 -8.69
C GLN A 106 -4.08 -0.20 -9.93
N LYS A 107 -5.15 0.59 -9.75
CA LYS A 107 -5.77 1.36 -10.85
C LYS A 107 -4.81 2.37 -11.50
N ARG A 108 -3.77 2.79 -10.77
CA ARG A 108 -2.73 3.72 -11.25
C ARG A 108 -1.57 3.01 -11.94
N VAL A 109 -1.54 1.68 -11.92
CA VAL A 109 -0.51 0.91 -12.64
C VAL A 109 -0.71 1.11 -14.13
N ARG A 110 0.36 1.49 -14.81
CA ARG A 110 0.36 1.72 -16.26
C ARG A 110 0.16 0.39 -16.98
N VAL A 111 -0.71 0.39 -17.98
CA VAL A 111 -0.88 -0.73 -18.93
C VAL A 111 -0.01 -0.44 -20.15
N GLY A 112 1.08 -1.20 -20.34
CA GLY A 112 2.01 -1.02 -21.47
C GLY A 112 3.47 -0.76 -21.06
N ASP A 113 4.35 -0.83 -22.06
CA ASP A 113 5.79 -1.07 -21.89
C ASP A 113 6.54 -0.09 -20.99
N THR A 114 7.51 -0.69 -20.31
CA THR A 114 8.46 -0.14 -19.34
C THR A 114 9.18 1.10 -19.89
N GLY A 115 8.63 2.29 -19.64
CA GLY A 115 9.23 3.56 -20.06
C GLY A 115 8.63 4.74 -19.29
N GLY A 116 9.35 5.85 -19.23
CA GLY A 116 9.08 7.05 -18.42
C GLY A 116 7.79 7.81 -18.76
N GLY A 117 6.64 7.14 -18.75
CA GLY A 117 5.37 7.80 -18.95
C GLY A 117 5.12 8.84 -17.86
N LYS A 118 4.32 9.85 -18.18
CA LYS A 118 4.11 11.01 -17.28
C LYS A 118 3.09 10.74 -16.17
N ILE A 119 2.18 9.77 -16.35
CA ILE A 119 1.03 9.57 -15.45
C ILE A 119 0.91 8.10 -14.97
N GLY A 120 0.92 7.86 -13.66
CA GLY A 120 0.75 6.52 -13.06
C GLY A 120 2.02 5.94 -12.41
N ILE A 121 1.92 4.73 -11.87
CA ILE A 121 3.04 4.00 -11.24
C ILE A 121 3.45 2.77 -12.07
N THR A 122 4.69 2.33 -11.90
CA THR A 122 5.17 1.07 -12.48
C THR A 122 4.71 -0.12 -11.65
N GLU A 123 4.61 -1.30 -12.27
CA GLU A 123 4.26 -2.54 -11.55
C GLU A 123 5.27 -2.86 -10.42
N GLY A 124 6.56 -2.63 -10.67
CA GLY A 124 7.60 -2.77 -9.64
C GLY A 124 7.39 -1.86 -8.43
N ARG A 125 6.93 -0.62 -8.64
CA ARG A 125 6.58 0.29 -7.55
C ARG A 125 5.35 -0.20 -6.79
N PHE A 126 4.33 -0.68 -7.49
CA PHE A 126 3.13 -1.24 -6.86
C PHE A 126 3.46 -2.47 -6.00
N SER A 127 4.26 -3.39 -6.52
CA SER A 127 4.76 -4.56 -5.78
C SER A 127 5.51 -4.14 -4.51
N THR A 128 6.39 -3.13 -4.61
CA THR A 128 7.10 -2.57 -3.45
C THR A 128 6.13 -2.02 -2.40
N ILE A 129 5.14 -1.22 -2.80
CA ILE A 129 4.11 -0.69 -1.89
C ILE A 129 3.37 -1.84 -1.20
N ARG A 130 2.93 -2.85 -1.97
CA ARG A 130 2.25 -4.03 -1.45
C ARG A 130 3.07 -4.75 -0.39
N THR A 131 4.37 -4.95 -0.63
CA THR A 131 5.27 -5.55 0.37
C THR A 131 5.35 -4.67 1.62
N GLN A 132 5.52 -3.36 1.46
CA GLN A 132 5.67 -2.45 2.59
C GLN A 132 4.44 -2.43 3.50
N LEU A 133 3.24 -2.46 2.92
CA LEU A 133 2.01 -2.47 3.71
C LEU A 133 1.78 -3.80 4.42
N ASN A 134 1.90 -4.91 3.68
CA ASN A 134 1.58 -6.24 4.21
C ASN A 134 2.64 -6.75 5.20
N ARG A 135 3.92 -6.46 4.97
CA ARG A 135 5.02 -6.99 5.82
C ARG A 135 5.44 -6.02 6.93
N HIS A 136 5.12 -4.73 6.82
CA HIS A 136 5.63 -3.73 7.76
C HIS A 136 4.51 -2.95 8.44
N LEU A 137 3.70 -2.19 7.71
CA LEU A 137 2.68 -1.34 8.34
C LEU A 137 1.65 -2.15 9.14
N VAL A 138 1.00 -3.11 8.47
CA VAL A 138 -0.08 -3.88 9.08
C VAL A 138 0.42 -4.72 10.27
N PRO A 139 1.55 -5.44 10.19
CA PRO A 139 2.09 -6.15 11.35
C PRO A 139 2.61 -5.24 12.48
N PHE A 140 3.05 -4.01 12.17
CA PHE A 140 3.50 -3.06 13.19
C PHE A 140 2.33 -2.60 14.08
N LEU A 141 1.20 -2.25 13.47
CA LEU A 141 0.02 -1.78 14.20
C LEU A 141 -0.88 -2.92 14.69
N GLY A 142 -0.86 -4.07 14.02
CA GLY A 142 -1.78 -5.19 14.23
C GLY A 142 -2.97 -5.16 13.26
N GLU A 143 -3.32 -6.30 12.68
CA GLU A 143 -4.34 -6.39 11.62
C GLU A 143 -5.72 -5.88 12.02
N LYS A 144 -6.11 -6.11 13.28
CA LYS A 144 -7.42 -5.78 13.83
C LYS A 144 -7.47 -4.39 14.46
N THR A 145 -6.38 -3.65 14.42
CA THR A 145 -6.30 -2.32 15.02
C THR A 145 -7.21 -1.38 14.25
N LYS A 146 -8.13 -0.77 14.99
CA LYS A 146 -9.08 0.19 14.44
C LYS A 146 -8.39 1.51 14.21
N LEU A 147 -8.82 2.21 13.16
CA LEU A 147 -8.18 3.45 12.77
C LEU A 147 -8.32 4.56 13.82
N GLN A 148 -9.41 4.59 14.58
CA GLN A 148 -9.64 5.57 15.66
C GLN A 148 -8.67 5.41 16.84
N ASP A 149 -8.21 4.19 17.10
CA ASP A 149 -7.29 3.89 18.20
C ASP A 149 -5.84 4.29 17.87
N ILE A 150 -5.57 4.72 16.64
CA ILE A 150 -4.23 5.09 16.18
C ILE A 150 -3.95 6.55 16.53
N ASP A 151 -2.98 6.78 17.41
CA ASP A 151 -2.34 8.08 17.62
C ASP A 151 -1.13 8.28 16.70
N GLY A 152 -0.95 9.49 16.17
CA GLY A 152 0.15 9.81 15.26
C GLY A 152 1.53 9.78 15.92
N ASN A 153 1.63 10.04 17.23
CA ASN A 153 2.92 10.03 17.94
C ASN A 153 3.47 8.62 18.17
N GLN A 154 2.62 7.59 18.15
CA GLN A 154 3.06 6.22 18.37
C GLN A 154 4.11 5.75 17.35
N PHE A 155 4.12 6.37 16.15
CA PHE A 155 5.09 6.07 15.09
C PHE A 155 6.48 6.59 15.39
N ARG A 156 6.59 7.70 16.12
CA ARG A 156 7.85 8.40 16.39
C ARG A 156 8.78 7.48 17.15
N ASN A 157 9.94 7.19 16.57
CA ASN A 157 10.94 6.22 17.05
C ASN A 157 10.47 4.75 17.06
N SER A 158 9.22 4.45 17.43
CA SER A 158 8.74 3.08 17.61
C SER A 158 8.76 2.25 16.32
N TYR A 159 8.33 2.83 15.19
CA TYR A 159 8.33 2.10 13.91
C TYR A 159 9.74 1.69 13.49
N THR A 160 10.68 2.61 13.66
CA THR A 160 12.09 2.43 13.28
C THR A 160 12.78 1.41 14.16
N GLN A 161 12.57 1.51 15.48
CA GLN A 161 13.07 0.53 16.43
C GLN A 161 12.49 -0.85 16.14
N TRP A 162 11.18 -0.94 15.88
CA TRP A 162 10.54 -2.18 15.47
C TRP A 162 11.14 -2.75 14.18
N ARG A 163 11.38 -1.91 13.17
CA ARG A 163 11.98 -2.35 11.89
C ARG A 163 13.42 -2.82 12.05
N LYS A 164 14.25 -2.11 12.81
CA LYS A 164 15.64 -2.49 13.07
C LYS A 164 15.72 -3.76 13.92
N LYS A 165 14.83 -3.93 14.91
CA LYS A 165 14.74 -5.16 15.70
C LYS A 165 14.36 -6.38 14.85
N ARG A 166 13.44 -6.22 13.91
CA ARG A 166 12.99 -7.31 13.02
C ARG A 166 13.98 -7.60 11.89
N SER A 167 14.73 -6.61 11.43
CA SER A 167 15.70 -6.74 10.35
C SER A 167 16.92 -5.88 10.66
N PRO A 168 17.92 -6.42 11.39
CA PRO A 168 19.09 -5.64 11.83
C PRO A 168 19.89 -4.99 10.70
N ASN A 169 19.92 -5.62 9.53
CA ASN A 169 20.68 -5.16 8.36
C ASN A 169 19.92 -4.15 7.48
N VAL A 170 18.73 -3.70 7.89
CA VAL A 170 17.95 -2.73 7.11
C VAL A 170 18.68 -1.38 7.05
N THR A 171 18.75 -0.79 5.86
CA THR A 171 19.35 0.55 5.71
C THR A 171 18.35 1.64 6.08
N ASP A 172 18.85 2.77 6.57
CA ASP A 172 18.00 3.91 6.93
C ASP A 172 17.23 4.45 5.72
N VAL A 173 17.84 4.42 4.51
CA VAL A 173 17.16 4.82 3.25
C VAL A 173 15.93 3.96 2.99
N THR A 174 16.01 2.65 3.24
CA THR A 174 14.87 1.73 3.10
C THR A 174 13.74 2.13 4.05
N ILE A 175 14.06 2.41 5.32
CA ILE A 175 13.08 2.86 6.31
C ILE A 175 12.45 4.21 5.90
N ILE A 176 13.24 5.17 5.40
CA ILE A 176 12.70 6.46 4.91
C ILE A 176 11.68 6.25 3.80
N ASN A 177 12.01 5.38 2.83
CA ASN A 177 11.10 5.08 1.72
C ASN A 177 9.81 4.38 2.21
N GLU A 178 9.91 3.52 3.22
CA GLU A 178 8.74 2.91 3.87
C GLU A 178 7.88 3.94 4.59
N ARG A 179 8.48 4.85 5.37
CA ARG A 179 7.76 5.93 6.06
C ARG A 179 7.02 6.82 5.09
N ALA A 180 7.61 7.12 3.93
CA ALA A 180 6.94 7.89 2.88
C ALA A 180 5.70 7.16 2.34
N THR A 181 5.80 5.84 2.11
CA THR A 181 4.65 5.02 1.70
C THR A 181 3.59 4.96 2.80
N ILE A 182 3.97 4.76 4.07
CA ILE A 182 3.04 4.77 5.21
C ILE A 182 2.34 6.12 5.33
N GLY A 183 3.10 7.21 5.25
CA GLY A 183 2.54 8.57 5.23
C GLY A 183 1.53 8.76 4.11
N SER A 184 1.77 8.18 2.92
CA SER A 184 0.83 8.22 1.80
C SER A 184 -0.47 7.45 2.08
N VAL A 185 -0.41 6.32 2.80
CA VAL A 185 -1.61 5.57 3.24
C VAL A 185 -2.45 6.39 4.22
N PHE A 186 -1.81 6.98 5.23
CA PHE A 186 -2.52 7.82 6.19
C PHE A 186 -3.04 9.10 5.54
N ARG A 187 -2.32 9.66 4.57
CA ARG A 187 -2.82 10.79 3.79
C ARG A 187 -4.06 10.41 2.99
N PHE A 188 -4.06 9.25 2.34
CA PHE A 188 -5.25 8.72 1.67
C PHE A 188 -6.43 8.56 2.64
N ALA A 189 -6.21 8.01 3.83
CA ALA A 189 -7.25 7.90 4.85
C ALA A 189 -7.77 9.26 5.32
N PHE A 190 -6.88 10.25 5.43
CA PHE A 190 -7.23 11.63 5.78
C PHE A 190 -8.05 12.31 4.68
N ASP A 191 -7.65 12.17 3.41
CA ASP A 191 -8.38 12.74 2.27
C ASP A 191 -9.78 12.09 2.12
N LYS A 192 -9.95 10.85 2.57
CA LYS A 192 -11.25 10.17 2.67
C LYS A 192 -12.03 10.50 3.96
N GLN A 193 -11.51 11.40 4.80
CA GLN A 193 -12.08 11.80 6.10
C GLN A 193 -12.29 10.62 7.07
N TRP A 194 -11.43 9.60 7.02
CA TRP A 194 -11.49 8.45 7.94
C TRP A 194 -10.68 8.68 9.21
N ILE A 195 -9.74 9.62 9.17
CA ILE A 195 -8.90 10.01 10.30
C ILE A 195 -8.84 11.52 10.41
N ARG A 196 -8.45 11.98 11.60
CA ARG A 196 -8.15 13.38 11.89
C ARG A 196 -6.66 13.67 11.73
N GLN A 197 -6.32 14.96 11.74
CA GLN A 197 -4.94 15.42 11.53
C GLN A 197 -3.95 14.91 12.60
N ASN A 198 -4.38 14.77 13.85
CA ASN A 198 -3.55 14.27 14.94
C ASN A 198 -3.16 12.78 14.79
N GLN A 199 -3.88 12.02 13.96
CA GLN A 199 -3.61 10.62 13.68
C GLN A 199 -2.62 10.41 12.52
N LEU A 200 -2.21 11.49 11.84
CA LEU A 200 -1.18 11.41 10.81
C LEU A 200 0.16 11.01 11.47
N PRO A 201 0.90 10.03 10.90
CA PRO A 201 2.16 9.56 11.46
C PRO A 201 3.17 10.69 11.64
N ARG A 202 3.69 10.82 12.86
CA ARG A 202 4.79 11.74 13.18
C ARG A 202 6.08 10.95 13.23
N TRP A 203 7.04 11.36 12.42
CA TRP A 203 8.32 10.69 12.29
C TRP A 203 9.40 11.47 13.05
N GLU A 204 10.37 10.74 13.58
CA GLU A 204 11.63 11.33 14.01
C GLU A 204 12.49 11.72 12.79
N GLU A 205 13.37 12.69 13.00
CA GLU A 205 14.37 13.06 12.01
C GLU A 205 15.31 11.88 11.73
N MET A 206 15.56 11.64 10.44
CA MET A 206 16.60 10.71 10.01
C MET A 206 17.36 11.31 8.84
N LYS A 207 18.69 11.14 8.87
CA LYS A 207 19.54 11.51 7.75
C LYS A 207 19.48 10.40 6.70
N LYS A 208 19.29 10.81 5.44
CA LYS A 208 19.36 9.91 4.30
C LYS A 208 20.82 9.63 3.96
N ASN A 209 21.46 8.78 4.74
CA ASN A 209 22.82 8.32 4.45
C ASN A 209 22.74 7.20 3.40
N ALA A 210 22.60 7.59 2.14
CA ALA A 210 22.78 6.63 1.05
C ALA A 210 24.27 6.28 1.01
N ARG A 211 24.61 5.00 1.18
CA ARG A 211 25.92 4.51 0.77
C ARG A 211 26.01 4.76 -0.73
N SER A 212 26.83 5.74 -1.13
CA SER A 212 27.19 5.90 -2.53
C SER A 212 28.01 4.68 -2.93
N ARG A 213 27.81 4.22 -4.16
CA ARG A 213 28.77 3.30 -4.77
C ARG A 213 29.82 4.20 -5.41
N ASP A 214 31.09 3.87 -5.21
CA ASP A 214 32.17 4.59 -5.85
C ASP A 214 32.08 4.41 -7.36
N ALA A 215 32.42 5.47 -8.10
CA ALA A 215 32.52 5.39 -9.55
C ALA A 215 33.85 4.71 -9.91
N LEU A 216 33.90 4.06 -11.07
CA LEU A 216 35.16 3.56 -11.60
C LEU A 216 36.03 4.73 -12.02
N GLU A 217 37.29 4.72 -11.59
CA GLU A 217 38.31 5.64 -12.07
C GLU A 217 38.77 5.26 -13.49
N LEU A 218 39.42 6.20 -14.18
CA LEU A 218 39.83 6.00 -15.58
C LEU A 218 40.79 4.81 -15.75
N ASP A 219 41.69 4.60 -14.79
CA ASP A 219 42.64 3.49 -14.82
C ASP A 219 41.96 2.15 -14.50
N GLU A 220 41.00 2.12 -13.57
CA GLU A 220 40.18 0.93 -13.30
C GLU A 220 39.34 0.55 -14.53
N TRP A 221 38.77 1.56 -15.21
CA TRP A 221 38.06 1.33 -16.46
C TRP A 221 38.98 0.78 -17.56
N ARG A 222 40.25 1.23 -17.63
CA ARG A 222 41.27 0.68 -18.55
C ARG A 222 41.52 -0.79 -18.33
N GLU A 223 41.66 -1.21 -17.07
CA GLU A 223 41.80 -2.63 -16.72
C GLU A 223 40.57 -3.42 -17.18
N VAL A 224 39.37 -2.92 -16.90
CA VAL A 224 38.10 -3.58 -17.28
C VAL A 224 38.01 -3.79 -18.79
N TYR A 225 38.11 -2.74 -19.62
CA TYR A 225 37.95 -2.92 -21.06
C TYR A 225 39.10 -3.73 -21.69
N THR A 226 40.30 -3.68 -21.10
CA THR A 226 41.44 -4.50 -21.56
C THR A 226 41.21 -5.97 -21.28
N TYR A 227 40.73 -6.31 -20.08
CA TYR A 227 40.35 -7.67 -19.73
C TYR A 227 39.25 -8.20 -20.65
N LEU A 228 38.21 -7.39 -20.89
CA LEU A 228 37.08 -7.76 -21.76
C LEU A 228 37.50 -8.16 -23.19
N ARG A 229 38.60 -7.62 -23.73
CA ARG A 229 39.17 -8.03 -25.04
C ARG A 229 39.77 -9.42 -25.04
N THR A 230 40.18 -9.91 -23.88
CA THR A 230 40.83 -11.21 -23.70
C THR A 230 39.91 -12.25 -23.06
N TRP A 231 38.73 -11.83 -22.61
CA TRP A 231 37.82 -12.63 -21.79
C TRP A 231 37.32 -13.91 -22.47
N THR A 232 37.25 -13.92 -23.80
CA THR A 232 36.79 -15.06 -24.61
C THR A 232 37.93 -15.94 -25.15
N LYS A 233 39.20 -15.57 -24.93
CA LYS A 233 40.35 -16.23 -25.58
C LYS A 233 40.53 -17.71 -25.23
N ASN A 234 40.09 -18.13 -24.05
CA ASN A 234 40.28 -19.49 -23.54
C ASN A 234 38.99 -20.32 -23.63
N ASP A 235 37.89 -19.76 -24.15
CA ASP A 235 36.65 -20.49 -24.32
C ASP A 235 36.66 -21.23 -25.67
N THR A 236 36.18 -22.46 -25.67
CA THR A 236 36.12 -23.31 -26.89
C THR A 236 34.70 -23.52 -27.40
N GLU A 237 33.69 -23.16 -26.61
CA GLU A 237 32.29 -23.36 -26.94
C GLU A 237 31.68 -22.07 -27.51
N ASP A 238 31.24 -22.13 -28.77
CA ASP A 238 30.70 -20.98 -29.52
C ASP A 238 29.59 -20.23 -28.78
N HIS A 239 28.70 -20.96 -28.09
CA HIS A 239 27.60 -20.34 -27.37
C HIS A 239 28.06 -19.54 -26.14
N ILE A 240 29.14 -19.96 -25.48
CA ILE A 240 29.74 -19.25 -24.34
C ILE A 240 30.45 -17.99 -24.84
N ILE A 241 31.20 -18.12 -25.94
CA ILE A 241 31.88 -17.00 -26.60
C ILE A 241 30.86 -15.93 -26.98
N PHE A 242 29.77 -16.33 -27.65
CA PHE A 242 28.70 -15.40 -28.05
C PHE A 242 28.07 -14.67 -26.86
N GLN A 243 27.75 -15.38 -25.76
CA GLN A 243 27.17 -14.74 -24.57
C GLN A 243 28.13 -13.73 -23.93
N LYS A 244 29.42 -14.06 -23.84
CA LYS A 244 30.45 -13.16 -23.30
C LYS A 244 30.68 -11.95 -24.21
N ASP A 245 30.70 -12.15 -25.52
CA ASP A 245 30.79 -11.07 -26.50
C ASP A 245 29.59 -10.13 -26.38
N MET A 246 28.37 -10.66 -26.25
CA MET A 246 27.18 -9.85 -25.99
C MET A 246 27.30 -9.01 -24.72
N VAL A 247 27.80 -9.58 -23.63
CA VAL A 247 28.03 -8.83 -22.38
C VAL A 247 29.10 -7.76 -22.57
N ARG A 248 30.20 -8.07 -23.28
CA ARG A 248 31.24 -7.09 -23.60
C ARG A 248 30.66 -5.91 -24.37
N GLU A 249 29.98 -6.16 -25.48
CA GLU A 249 29.39 -5.09 -26.30
C GLU A 249 28.38 -4.28 -25.50
N PHE A 250 27.57 -4.94 -24.66
CA PHE A 250 26.62 -4.26 -23.79
C PHE A 250 27.31 -3.28 -22.81
N ILE A 251 28.40 -3.70 -22.18
CA ILE A 251 29.20 -2.87 -21.27
C ILE A 251 29.82 -1.68 -22.01
N LEU A 252 30.39 -1.93 -23.20
CA LEU A 252 31.02 -0.88 -24.02
C LEU A 252 29.98 0.15 -24.48
N ILE A 253 28.80 -0.29 -24.92
CA ILE A 253 27.73 0.64 -25.30
C ILE A 253 27.29 1.47 -24.10
N LEU A 254 27.11 0.88 -22.91
CA LEU A 254 26.75 1.65 -21.71
C LEU A 254 27.79 2.74 -21.38
N ALA A 255 29.07 2.38 -21.40
CA ALA A 255 30.14 3.30 -21.07
C ALA A 255 30.24 4.47 -22.06
N ASN A 256 30.02 4.22 -23.36
CA ASN A 256 30.12 5.25 -24.40
C ASN A 256 28.86 6.12 -24.55
N THR A 257 27.67 5.59 -24.19
CA THR A 257 26.40 6.28 -24.44
C THR A 257 25.77 6.89 -23.19
N GLY A 258 26.17 6.41 -22.00
CA GLY A 258 25.56 6.84 -20.73
C GLY A 258 24.10 6.40 -20.54
N LEU A 259 23.59 5.51 -21.40
CA LEU A 259 22.24 4.94 -21.27
C LEU A 259 22.06 4.26 -19.92
N ARG A 260 20.84 4.31 -19.36
CA ARG A 260 20.52 3.45 -18.21
C ARG A 260 20.48 2.00 -18.66
N PHE A 261 20.89 1.09 -17.78
CA PHE A 261 20.82 -0.36 -18.02
C PHE A 261 19.45 -0.84 -18.53
N GLY A 262 18.37 -0.27 -18.00
CA GLY A 262 17.01 -0.57 -18.46
C GLY A 262 16.73 -0.08 -19.88
N GLU A 263 17.23 1.09 -20.27
CA GLU A 263 17.03 1.69 -21.59
C GLU A 263 17.78 0.87 -22.65
N LEU A 264 19.04 0.49 -22.39
CA LEU A 264 19.84 -0.31 -23.32
C LEU A 264 19.21 -1.67 -23.64
N ARG A 265 18.53 -2.31 -22.68
CA ARG A 265 17.82 -3.58 -22.90
C ARG A 265 16.65 -3.48 -23.89
N HIS A 266 16.12 -2.28 -24.10
CA HIS A 266 15.02 -2.05 -25.04
C HIS A 266 15.49 -1.40 -26.35
N LEU A 267 16.81 -1.19 -26.50
CA LEU A 267 17.39 -0.58 -27.70
C LEU A 267 17.16 -1.48 -28.92
N ARG A 268 16.65 -0.89 -30.00
CA ARG A 268 16.45 -1.57 -31.29
C ARG A 268 17.26 -0.88 -32.38
N TRP A 269 17.54 -1.58 -33.48
CA TRP A 269 18.23 -0.98 -34.64
C TRP A 269 17.53 0.28 -35.18
N GLY A 270 16.20 0.35 -35.08
CA GLY A 270 15.43 1.55 -35.47
C GLY A 270 15.69 2.78 -34.58
N ASN A 271 16.31 2.62 -33.41
CA ASN A 271 16.70 3.71 -32.53
C ASN A 271 18.08 4.29 -32.89
N VAL A 272 18.85 3.63 -33.76
CA VAL A 272 20.22 4.03 -34.11
C VAL A 272 20.24 4.65 -35.49
N ARG A 273 20.80 5.85 -35.61
CA ARG A 273 21.00 6.53 -36.89
C ARG A 273 22.46 6.87 -37.05
N LEU A 274 23.05 6.39 -38.14
CA LEU A 274 24.45 6.65 -38.48
C LEU A 274 24.53 7.91 -39.34
N PHE A 275 25.50 8.76 -39.07
CA PHE A 275 25.81 9.93 -39.87
C PHE A 275 27.32 10.07 -39.99
N THR A 276 27.77 10.54 -41.15
CA THR A 276 29.19 10.79 -41.41
C THR A 276 29.44 12.27 -41.27
N GLU A 277 30.39 12.64 -40.43
CA GLU A 277 30.82 14.02 -40.24
C GLU A 277 32.32 14.10 -40.55
N LYS A 278 32.79 15.23 -41.08
CA LYS A 278 34.22 15.42 -41.28
C LYS A 278 34.83 15.94 -39.99
N ASP A 279 35.83 15.23 -39.50
CA ASP A 279 36.65 15.66 -38.36
C ASP A 279 37.44 16.94 -38.71
N GLU A 280 38.03 17.61 -37.72
CA GLU A 280 38.85 18.82 -37.85
C GLU A 280 40.00 18.67 -38.88
N ASN A 281 40.43 17.43 -39.12
CA ASN A 281 41.46 17.06 -40.10
C ASN A 281 40.90 16.62 -41.47
N GLY A 282 39.60 16.81 -41.73
CA GLY A 282 38.94 16.51 -43.00
C GLY A 282 38.71 15.02 -43.28
N ARG A 283 38.87 14.14 -42.29
CA ARG A 283 38.62 12.70 -42.39
C ARG A 283 37.15 12.39 -42.11
N ASP A 284 36.60 11.42 -42.83
CA ASP A 284 35.24 10.95 -42.59
C ASP A 284 35.17 10.17 -41.27
N GLU A 285 34.42 10.68 -40.30
CA GLU A 285 34.13 10.04 -39.02
C GLU A 285 32.67 9.58 -39.01
N VAL A 286 32.44 8.29 -38.73
CA VAL A 286 31.09 7.74 -38.58
C VAL A 286 30.64 7.91 -37.13
N LYS A 287 29.62 8.73 -36.92
CA LYS A 287 28.98 8.96 -35.63
C LYS A 287 27.61 8.29 -35.58
N SER A 288 27.18 7.91 -34.39
CA SER A 288 25.86 7.31 -34.15
C SER A 288 25.03 8.21 -33.24
N HIS A 289 23.78 8.44 -33.61
CA HIS A 289 22.78 9.09 -32.76
C HIS A 289 21.78 8.04 -32.30
N ILE A 290 21.51 7.99 -30.99
CA ILE A 290 20.58 7.06 -30.38
C ILE A 290 19.34 7.83 -29.92
N TYR A 291 18.18 7.47 -30.46
CA TYR A 291 16.87 8.01 -30.07
C TYR A 291 16.23 7.07 -29.04
N ILE A 292 16.04 7.53 -27.79
CA ILE A 292 15.42 6.79 -26.69
C ILE A 292 13.95 7.18 -26.54
#